data_AF-A0A959EI27-F1
#
_entry.id   AF-A0A959EI27-F1
#
_cell.length_a   1.000
_cell.length_b   1.000
_cell.length_c   1.000
_cell.angle_alpha   90.00
_cell.angle_beta   90.00
_cell.angle_gamma   90.00
#
_symmetry.space_group_name_H-M   'P 1'
#
loop_
_entity.id
_entity.type
_entity.pdbx_description
1 polymer ?
#
loop_
_entity_poly.entity_id
_entity_poly.type
_entity_poly.pdbx_seq_one_letter_code
_entity_poly.pdbx_strand_id
1 'polypeptide(L)'
;STFTASHTLTQADIDNGSFVNQATATGSGPNGDPVDDNASDDPTTPAPDDPTETPLPQAPGISLEKTGTWNDDGDGIAEVGETITYAFTVANTGNVTLTNITVSDLTPGVTVSGGPLASLAPGASDNSTFTASYTLTQADIDNGSFVNQATATGDDPNGNPVDDNASDD
;
A
#
# COMPACT_ATOMS: atom_id res chain seq x y z
N SER A 1 10.43 20.60 38.62
CA SER A 1 10.13 21.01 37.23
C SER A 1 10.02 19.75 36.40
N THR A 2 9.07 19.70 35.48
CA THR A 2 8.93 18.59 34.53
C THR A 2 9.59 19.01 33.22
N PHE A 3 10.39 18.14 32.62
CA PHE A 3 10.90 18.32 31.27
C PHE A 3 10.00 17.53 30.32
N THR A 4 9.66 18.12 29.18
CA THR A 4 8.84 17.48 28.15
C THR A 4 9.57 17.53 26.82
N ALA A 5 9.57 16.40 26.10
CA ALA A 5 9.99 16.32 24.71
C ALA A 5 8.79 15.87 23.87
N SER A 6 8.74 16.27 22.60
CA SER A 6 7.71 15.86 21.65
C SER A 6 8.37 15.42 20.35
N HIS A 7 7.87 14.33 19.77
CA HIS A 7 8.24 13.87 18.44
C HIS A 7 7.05 14.00 17.49
N THR A 8 7.29 14.48 16.28
CA THR A 8 6.29 14.48 15.22
C THR A 8 6.48 13.21 14.41
N LEU A 9 5.45 12.35 14.38
CA LEU A 9 5.50 11.10 13.64
C LEU A 9 5.78 11.35 12.15
N THR A 10 6.65 10.52 11.60
CA THR A 10 6.97 10.42 10.17
C THR A 10 6.33 9.19 9.57
N GLN A 11 6.26 9.11 8.23
CA GLN A 11 5.80 7.88 7.57
C GLN A 11 6.68 6.68 7.92
N ALA A 12 7.99 6.89 8.10
CA ALA A 12 8.90 5.83 8.49
C ALA A 12 8.56 5.28 9.89
N ASP A 13 8.12 6.12 10.83
CA ASP A 13 7.67 5.65 12.14
C ASP A 13 6.42 4.77 12.02
N ILE A 14 5.45 5.20 11.19
CA ILE A 14 4.20 4.44 10.96
C ILE A 14 4.50 3.12 10.24
N ASP A 15 5.37 3.13 9.23
CA ASP A 15 5.79 1.93 8.50
C ASP A 15 6.59 0.97 9.41
N ASN A 16 7.32 1.48 10.41
CA ASN A 16 8.00 0.67 11.42
C ASN A 16 7.04 0.09 12.48
N GLY A 17 5.80 0.60 12.58
CA GLY A 17 4.78 0.11 13.51
C GLY A 17 5.01 0.48 14.98
N SER A 18 6.12 1.14 15.30
CA SER A 18 6.40 1.69 16.62
C SER A 18 7.39 2.86 16.55
N PHE A 19 7.34 3.71 17.57
CA PHE A 19 8.35 4.73 17.83
C PHE A 19 9.05 4.44 19.17
N VAL A 20 10.38 4.49 19.17
CA VAL A 20 11.23 4.11 20.31
C VAL A 20 12.00 5.34 20.78
N ASN A 21 11.92 5.67 22.08
CA ASN A 21 12.64 6.80 22.65
C ASN A 21 13.24 6.48 24.01
N GLN A 22 14.45 7.00 24.24
CA GLN A 22 15.17 6.90 25.50
C GLN A 22 15.81 8.25 25.83
N ALA A 23 15.62 8.72 27.06
CA ALA A 23 16.21 9.95 27.58
C ALA A 23 17.33 9.64 28.57
N THR A 24 18.20 10.60 28.84
CA THR A 24 19.16 10.55 29.95
C THR A 24 19.04 11.82 30.78
N ALA A 25 19.43 11.77 32.04
CA ALA A 25 19.47 12.94 32.92
C ALA A 25 20.84 13.06 33.58
N THR A 26 21.43 14.26 33.54
CA THR A 26 22.69 14.55 34.23
C THR A 26 22.50 15.69 35.21
N GLY A 27 23.31 15.70 36.28
CA GLY A 27 23.29 16.72 37.31
C GLY A 27 24.66 16.89 37.97
N SER A 28 24.74 17.76 38.98
CA SER A 28 25.94 17.93 39.80
C SER A 28 25.56 17.86 41.28
N GLY A 29 26.33 17.11 42.06
CA GLY A 29 26.16 16.98 43.50
C GLY A 29 26.58 18.25 44.26
N PRO A 30 26.36 18.30 45.59
CA PRO A 30 26.68 19.47 46.41
C PRO A 30 28.14 19.91 46.38
N ASN A 31 29.06 19.01 46.02
CA ASN A 31 30.49 19.27 45.90
C ASN A 31 30.95 19.57 44.45
N GLY A 32 30.02 19.61 43.49
CA GLY A 32 30.30 19.83 42.06
C GLY A 32 30.63 18.57 41.26
N ASP A 33 30.63 17.39 41.89
CA ASP A 33 30.83 16.11 41.19
C ASP A 33 29.63 15.81 40.26
N PRO A 34 29.85 15.36 39.02
CA PRO A 34 28.76 14.98 38.13
C PRO A 34 27.99 13.78 38.70
N VAL A 35 26.66 13.84 38.59
CA VAL A 35 25.75 12.71 38.81
C VAL A 35 25.14 12.41 37.45
N ASP A 36 25.32 11.18 36.98
CA ASP A 36 24.65 10.68 35.78
C ASP A 36 23.53 9.76 36.24
N ASP A 37 22.33 9.97 35.73
CA ASP A 37 21.28 8.97 35.77
C ASP A 37 21.49 8.04 34.58
N ASN A 38 21.14 6.77 34.73
CA ASN A 38 21.12 5.88 33.59
C ASN A 38 20.03 6.36 32.59
N ALA A 39 19.93 5.65 31.47
CA ALA A 39 18.84 5.88 30.54
C ALA A 39 17.47 5.76 31.24
N SER A 40 16.51 6.54 30.76
CA SER A 40 15.11 6.45 31.20
C SER A 40 14.59 5.03 30.98
N ASP A 41 13.77 4.58 31.93
CA ASP A 41 13.16 3.24 31.99
C ASP A 41 11.73 3.25 31.44
N ASP A 42 11.31 2.20 30.72
CA ASP A 42 9.89 1.98 30.41
C ASP A 42 9.18 1.34 31.61
N PRO A 43 8.25 2.04 32.28
CA PRO A 43 7.59 1.49 33.47
C PRO A 43 6.65 0.31 33.18
N THR A 44 6.45 -0.06 31.92
CA THR A 44 5.61 -1.18 31.49
C THR A 44 6.39 -2.48 31.29
N THR A 45 7.71 -2.44 31.31
CA THR A 45 8.59 -3.60 31.15
C THR A 45 9.42 -3.85 32.43
N PRO A 46 9.99 -5.06 32.61
CA PRO A 46 10.83 -5.37 33.78
C PRO A 46 12.33 -5.07 33.58
N ALA A 47 12.76 -4.72 32.37
CA ALA A 47 14.16 -4.54 32.05
C ALA A 47 14.57 -3.11 32.42
N PRO A 48 15.61 -2.90 33.26
CA PRO A 48 16.01 -1.57 33.66
C PRO A 48 16.67 -0.82 32.49
N ASP A 49 16.47 0.49 32.48
CA ASP A 49 17.11 1.44 31.55
C ASP A 49 16.79 1.11 30.08
N ASP A 50 15.60 0.58 29.83
CA ASP A 50 15.15 0.20 28.49
C ASP A 50 14.34 1.34 27.83
N PRO A 51 14.32 1.40 26.49
CA PRO A 51 13.64 2.48 25.82
C PRO A 51 12.12 2.32 25.93
N THR A 52 11.40 3.43 26.02
CA THR A 52 9.95 3.41 25.91
C THR A 52 9.55 3.17 24.46
N GLU A 53 8.84 2.07 24.19
CA GLU A 53 8.27 1.78 22.88
C GLU A 53 6.80 2.20 22.84
N THR A 54 6.45 3.01 21.84
CA THR A 54 5.07 3.42 21.59
C THR A 54 4.55 2.73 20.33
N PRO A 55 3.62 1.76 20.44
CA PRO A 55 3.02 1.11 19.28
C PRO A 55 2.22 2.08 18.42
N LEU A 56 2.35 1.97 17.10
CA LEU A 56 1.64 2.76 16.10
C LEU A 56 0.76 1.81 15.27
N PRO A 57 -0.58 1.87 15.39
CA PRO A 57 -1.46 0.97 14.66
C PRO A 57 -1.30 1.07 13.14
N GLN A 58 -1.05 -0.06 12.49
CA GLN A 58 -0.99 -0.17 11.04
C GLN A 58 -2.31 -0.70 10.49
N ALA A 59 -2.76 -0.13 9.38
CA ALA A 59 -3.96 -0.48 8.66
C ALA A 59 -3.63 -0.40 7.15
N PRO A 60 -3.01 -1.45 6.57
CA PRO A 60 -2.73 -1.48 5.15
C PRO A 60 -4.05 -1.63 4.36
N GLY A 61 -4.06 -1.10 3.14
CA GLY A 61 -5.23 -1.14 2.28
C GLY A 61 -4.87 -0.79 0.85
N ILE A 62 -5.41 -1.54 -0.09
CA ILE A 62 -5.26 -1.33 -1.52
C ILE A 62 -6.64 -1.28 -2.16
N SER A 63 -6.79 -0.52 -3.24
CA SER A 63 -7.98 -0.57 -4.07
C SER A 63 -7.59 -0.64 -5.55
N LEU A 64 -8.39 -1.36 -6.33
CA LEU A 64 -8.26 -1.45 -7.77
C LEU A 64 -9.53 -0.91 -8.43
N GLU A 65 -9.38 0.04 -9.34
CA GLU A 65 -10.43 0.41 -10.29
C GLU A 65 -10.03 -0.05 -11.68
N LYS A 66 -11.04 -0.44 -12.47
CA LYS A 66 -10.88 -0.99 -13.81
C LYS A 66 -11.87 -0.35 -14.76
N THR A 67 -11.41 0.06 -15.93
CA THR A 67 -12.27 0.59 -16.99
C THR A 67 -11.92 -0.07 -18.32
N GLY A 68 -12.93 -0.60 -19.02
CA GLY A 68 -12.81 -1.16 -20.35
C GLY A 68 -13.27 -0.17 -21.43
N THR A 69 -12.55 -0.10 -22.53
CA THR A 69 -12.91 0.68 -23.72
C THR A 69 -12.91 -0.26 -24.92
N TRP A 70 -14.08 -0.45 -25.55
CA TRP A 70 -14.18 -1.16 -26.83
C TRP A 70 -13.57 -0.30 -27.94
N ASN A 71 -12.69 -0.91 -28.72
CA ASN A 71 -12.01 -0.31 -29.85
C ASN A 71 -12.72 -0.73 -31.14
N ASP A 72 -13.75 0.05 -31.49
CA ASP A 72 -14.55 -0.05 -32.72
C ASP A 72 -13.81 0.59 -33.92
N ASP A 73 -13.98 0.04 -35.11
CA ASP A 73 -13.49 0.65 -36.35
C ASP A 73 -14.35 1.83 -36.85
N GLY A 74 -15.50 2.05 -36.20
CA GLY A 74 -16.37 3.21 -36.32
C GLY A 74 -17.70 2.93 -37.01
N ASP A 75 -18.04 1.67 -37.27
CA ASP A 75 -19.33 1.28 -37.83
C ASP A 75 -20.41 1.04 -36.76
N GLY A 76 -20.01 0.96 -35.48
CA GLY A 76 -20.90 0.75 -34.33
C GLY A 76 -21.39 -0.69 -34.19
N ILE A 77 -20.71 -1.66 -34.81
CA ILE A 77 -21.04 -3.08 -34.80
C ILE A 77 -19.85 -3.84 -34.21
N ALA A 78 -20.10 -4.61 -33.15
CA ALA A 78 -19.05 -5.45 -32.58
C ALA A 78 -18.69 -6.59 -33.56
N GLU A 79 -17.40 -6.69 -33.89
CA GLU A 79 -16.87 -7.70 -34.82
C GLU A 79 -15.79 -8.58 -34.20
N VAL A 80 -15.68 -9.81 -34.70
CA VAL A 80 -14.64 -10.74 -34.26
C VAL A 80 -13.26 -10.19 -34.63
N GLY A 81 -12.37 -10.10 -33.66
CA GLY A 81 -11.02 -9.58 -33.85
C GLY A 81 -10.84 -8.13 -33.40
N GLU A 82 -11.91 -7.40 -33.14
CA GLU A 82 -11.84 -6.13 -32.41
C GLU A 82 -11.39 -6.35 -30.97
N THR A 83 -11.05 -5.26 -30.26
CA THR A 83 -10.45 -5.36 -28.93
C THR A 83 -11.13 -4.51 -27.88
N ILE A 84 -10.97 -4.91 -26.62
CA ILE A 84 -11.24 -4.07 -25.46
C ILE A 84 -9.90 -3.75 -24.79
N THR A 85 -9.62 -2.46 -24.61
CA THR A 85 -8.47 -1.98 -23.82
C THR A 85 -8.92 -1.73 -22.40
N TYR A 86 -8.20 -2.28 -21.42
CA TYR A 86 -8.42 -2.03 -20.00
C TYR A 86 -7.35 -1.12 -19.43
N ALA A 87 -7.80 -0.09 -18.70
CA ALA A 87 -6.97 0.73 -17.84
C ALA A 87 -7.25 0.40 -16.38
N PHE A 88 -6.21 0.46 -15.54
CA PHE A 88 -6.30 0.18 -14.12
C PHE A 88 -5.83 1.38 -13.32
N THR A 89 -6.55 1.71 -12.23
CA THR A 89 -6.08 2.65 -11.22
C THR A 89 -5.90 1.89 -9.91
N VAL A 90 -4.67 1.83 -9.41
CA VAL A 90 -4.34 1.24 -8.10
C VAL A 90 -4.16 2.38 -7.10
N ALA A 91 -4.81 2.31 -5.95
CA ALA A 91 -4.62 3.29 -4.87
C ALA A 91 -4.28 2.61 -3.55
N ASN A 92 -3.38 3.23 -2.79
CA ASN A 92 -3.13 2.83 -1.40
C ASN A 92 -4.11 3.58 -0.49
N THR A 93 -5.07 2.84 0.04
CA THR A 93 -6.13 3.36 0.93
C THR A 93 -5.78 3.23 2.41
N GLY A 94 -4.66 2.58 2.72
CA GLY A 94 -4.16 2.38 4.08
C GLY A 94 -3.32 3.53 4.62
N ASN A 95 -2.71 3.32 5.78
CA ASN A 95 -1.82 4.28 6.45
C ASN A 95 -0.32 3.90 6.38
N VAL A 96 0.02 2.81 5.72
CA VAL A 96 1.40 2.34 5.53
C VAL A 96 1.78 2.34 4.05
N THR A 97 3.07 2.49 3.76
CA THR A 97 3.59 2.36 2.39
C THR A 97 3.44 0.92 1.91
N LEU A 98 2.87 0.73 0.71
CA LEU A 98 2.81 -0.58 0.05
C LEU A 98 3.96 -0.76 -0.93
N THR A 99 4.40 -1.99 -1.14
CA THR A 99 5.49 -2.35 -2.08
C THR A 99 5.13 -3.56 -2.95
N ASN A 100 5.94 -3.84 -3.97
CA ASN A 100 5.81 -5.01 -4.85
C ASN A 100 4.41 -5.16 -5.49
N ILE A 101 3.80 -4.04 -5.85
CA ILE A 101 2.41 -4.03 -6.29
C ILE A 101 2.30 -4.63 -7.68
N THR A 102 1.34 -5.53 -7.89
CA THR A 102 1.05 -6.15 -9.19
C THR A 102 -0.44 -6.17 -9.46
N VAL A 103 -0.82 -6.20 -10.74
CA VAL A 103 -2.19 -6.45 -11.19
C VAL A 103 -2.19 -7.73 -12.00
N SER A 104 -3.16 -8.61 -11.73
CA SER A 104 -3.37 -9.85 -12.47
C SER A 104 -4.83 -9.95 -12.92
N ASP A 105 -5.07 -10.63 -14.03
CA ASP A 105 -6.41 -10.87 -14.56
C ASP A 105 -6.45 -12.33 -15.02
N LEU A 106 -7.34 -13.11 -14.42
CA LEU A 106 -7.47 -14.55 -14.68
C LEU A 106 -8.53 -14.85 -15.74
N THR A 107 -9.15 -13.83 -16.31
CA THR A 107 -10.16 -13.96 -17.36
C THR A 107 -9.51 -14.52 -18.62
N PRO A 108 -9.99 -15.65 -19.17
CA PRO A 108 -9.35 -16.28 -20.33
C PRO A 108 -9.24 -15.33 -21.53
N GLY A 109 -8.03 -15.20 -22.07
CA GLY A 109 -7.74 -14.36 -23.24
C GLY A 109 -7.40 -12.90 -22.91
N VAL A 110 -7.53 -12.47 -21.66
CA VAL A 110 -7.07 -11.15 -21.22
C VAL A 110 -5.57 -11.21 -20.94
N THR A 111 -4.83 -10.24 -21.46
CA THR A 111 -3.38 -10.12 -21.23
C THR A 111 -3.07 -8.83 -20.50
N VAL A 112 -2.59 -8.92 -19.26
CA VAL A 112 -2.11 -7.78 -18.47
C VAL A 112 -0.65 -7.47 -18.82
N SER A 113 -0.33 -6.19 -18.93
CA SER A 113 1.01 -5.65 -19.15
C SER A 113 1.34 -4.60 -18.10
N GLY A 114 2.58 -4.60 -17.62
CA GLY A 114 3.07 -3.65 -16.62
C GLY A 114 3.73 -4.28 -15.39
N GLY A 115 4.20 -3.40 -14.50
CA GLY A 115 4.65 -3.74 -13.16
C GLY A 115 5.93 -4.59 -13.03
N PRO A 116 6.27 -4.99 -11.79
CA PRO A 116 5.64 -4.55 -10.54
C PRO A 116 5.86 -3.05 -10.28
N LEU A 117 4.87 -2.40 -9.65
CA LEU A 117 5.02 -1.04 -9.12
C LEU A 117 5.76 -1.14 -7.78
N ALA A 118 6.93 -0.52 -7.70
CA ALA A 118 7.86 -0.73 -6.59
C ALA A 118 7.32 -0.26 -5.24
N SER A 119 6.66 0.90 -5.21
CA SER A 119 6.04 1.43 -3.99
C SER A 119 4.87 2.35 -4.27
N LEU A 120 3.96 2.45 -3.30
CA LEU A 120 2.85 3.39 -3.30
C LEU A 120 2.63 3.90 -1.88
N ALA A 121 2.87 5.20 -1.68
CA ALA A 121 2.67 5.86 -0.39
C ALA A 121 1.18 5.91 0.00
N PRO A 122 0.84 6.03 1.30
CA PRO A 122 -0.53 6.22 1.74
C PRO A 122 -1.24 7.35 0.99
N GLY A 123 -2.45 7.08 0.51
CA GLY A 123 -3.29 8.03 -0.24
C GLY A 123 -2.82 8.33 -1.67
N ALA A 124 -1.71 7.75 -2.12
CA ALA A 124 -1.27 7.86 -3.51
C ALA A 124 -2.02 6.87 -4.42
N SER A 125 -2.11 7.21 -5.70
CA SER A 125 -2.69 6.38 -6.75
C SER A 125 -1.78 6.33 -7.97
N ASP A 126 -1.73 5.18 -8.65
CA ASP A 126 -1.12 5.01 -9.96
C ASP A 126 -2.15 4.49 -10.98
N ASN A 127 -2.17 5.11 -12.16
CA ASN A 127 -3.07 4.74 -13.25
C ASN A 127 -2.33 4.52 -14.58
N SER A 128 -1.01 4.31 -14.51
CA SER A 128 -0.13 4.34 -15.67
C SER A 128 0.71 3.08 -15.83
N THR A 129 0.97 2.35 -14.74
CA THR A 129 1.85 1.18 -14.77
C THR A 129 1.20 -0.01 -15.43
N PHE A 130 -0.12 -0.19 -15.29
CA PHE A 130 -0.83 -1.40 -15.69
C PHE A 130 -1.88 -1.12 -16.78
N THR A 131 -1.88 -1.98 -17.78
CA THR A 131 -2.92 -2.02 -18.83
C THR A 131 -3.25 -3.47 -19.15
N ALA A 132 -4.40 -3.74 -19.78
CA ALA A 132 -4.67 -5.04 -20.36
C ALA A 132 -5.42 -4.92 -21.69
N SER A 133 -5.41 -5.98 -22.48
CA SER A 133 -6.23 -6.07 -23.68
C SER A 133 -6.90 -7.43 -23.81
N TYR A 134 -8.05 -7.42 -24.50
CA TYR A 134 -8.83 -8.60 -24.87
C TYR A 134 -9.25 -8.49 -26.34
N THR A 135 -9.30 -9.61 -27.06
CA THR A 135 -9.80 -9.68 -28.43
C THR A 135 -11.16 -10.36 -28.44
N LEU A 136 -12.17 -9.69 -29.00
CA LEU A 136 -13.54 -10.19 -29.06
C LEU A 136 -13.65 -11.47 -29.89
N THR A 137 -14.43 -12.41 -29.38
CA THR A 137 -14.83 -13.65 -30.05
C THR A 137 -16.30 -13.60 -30.47
N GLN A 138 -16.69 -14.51 -31.35
CA GLN A 138 -18.11 -14.63 -31.75
C GLN A 138 -19.01 -14.96 -30.55
N ALA A 139 -18.51 -15.71 -29.56
CA ALA A 139 -19.30 -16.05 -28.38
C ALA A 139 -19.61 -14.81 -27.52
N ASP A 140 -18.67 -13.85 -27.44
CA ASP A 140 -18.90 -12.61 -26.69
C ASP A 140 -19.95 -11.75 -27.38
N ILE A 141 -19.88 -11.65 -28.71
CA ILE A 141 -20.87 -10.93 -29.53
C ILE A 141 -22.25 -11.58 -29.38
N ASP A 142 -22.33 -12.91 -29.44
CA ASP A 142 -23.58 -13.65 -29.29
C ASP A 142 -24.17 -13.52 -27.86
N ASN A 143 -23.32 -13.38 -26.84
CA ASN A 143 -23.72 -13.13 -25.46
C ASN A 143 -24.08 -11.66 -25.19
N GLY A 144 -23.60 -10.73 -26.03
CA GLY A 144 -23.82 -9.29 -25.90
C GLY A 144 -23.07 -8.61 -24.75
N SER A 145 -22.20 -9.34 -24.04
CA SER A 145 -21.40 -8.83 -22.92
C SER A 145 -20.16 -9.69 -22.70
N PHE A 146 -19.06 -9.06 -22.29
CA PHE A 146 -17.87 -9.74 -21.78
C PHE A 146 -17.58 -9.21 -20.37
N VAL A 147 -17.42 -10.12 -19.40
CA VAL A 147 -17.11 -9.76 -18.01
C VAL A 147 -15.66 -10.10 -17.73
N ASN A 148 -14.95 -9.15 -17.17
CA ASN A 148 -13.53 -9.19 -16.92
C ASN A 148 -13.21 -8.87 -15.45
N GLN A 149 -12.53 -9.78 -14.75
CA GLN A 149 -12.16 -9.60 -13.35
C GLN A 149 -10.64 -9.54 -13.17
N ALA A 150 -10.16 -8.47 -12.53
CA ALA A 150 -8.75 -8.27 -12.18
C ALA A 150 -8.56 -8.17 -10.66
N THR A 151 -7.35 -8.49 -10.21
CA THR A 151 -6.93 -8.43 -8.81
C THR A 151 -5.64 -7.63 -8.72
N ALA A 152 -5.60 -6.66 -7.80
CA ALA A 152 -4.37 -5.99 -7.39
C ALA A 152 -3.83 -6.65 -6.12
N THR A 153 -2.52 -6.80 -6.02
CA THR A 153 -1.82 -7.27 -4.82
C THR A 153 -0.64 -6.37 -4.51
N GLY A 154 -0.23 -6.29 -3.25
CA GLY A 154 1.00 -5.65 -2.80
C GLY A 154 1.37 -6.09 -1.38
N ASP A 155 2.53 -5.67 -0.89
CA ASP A 155 3.04 -6.03 0.43
C ASP A 155 3.02 -4.83 1.38
N ASP A 156 2.57 -5.04 2.63
CA ASP A 156 2.72 -4.08 3.73
C ASP A 156 4.19 -4.02 4.23
N PRO A 157 4.56 -3.09 5.14
CA PRO A 157 5.93 -3.00 5.65
C PRO A 157 6.46 -4.24 6.39
N ASN A 158 5.57 -5.13 6.85
CA ASN A 158 5.92 -6.39 7.51
C ASN A 158 6.03 -7.54 6.49
N GLY A 159 5.80 -7.29 5.20
CA GLY A 159 5.78 -8.29 4.13
C GLY A 159 4.49 -9.11 4.08
N ASN A 160 3.41 -8.66 4.73
CA ASN A 160 2.11 -9.32 4.59
C ASN A 160 1.42 -8.84 3.31
N PRO A 161 0.81 -9.74 2.53
CA PRO A 161 0.09 -9.35 1.33
C PRO A 161 -1.20 -8.60 1.68
N VAL A 162 -1.52 -7.61 0.86
CA VAL A 162 -2.85 -6.99 0.74
C VAL A 162 -3.35 -7.10 -0.68
N ASP A 163 -4.65 -7.30 -0.85
CA ASP A 163 -5.27 -7.47 -2.15
C ASP A 163 -6.60 -6.73 -2.27
N ASP A 164 -7.02 -6.51 -3.52
CA ASP A 164 -8.35 -6.04 -3.87
C ASP A 164 -8.75 -6.56 -5.25
N ASN A 165 -10.06 -6.79 -5.45
CA ASN A 165 -10.60 -7.32 -6.70
C ASN A 165 -11.53 -6.29 -7.35
N ALA A 166 -11.35 -6.09 -8.66
CA ALA A 166 -12.24 -5.27 -9.49
C ALA A 166 -12.87 -6.11 -10.60
N SER A 167 -14.18 -5.96 -10.79
CA SER A 167 -14.92 -6.43 -11.97
C SER A 167 -15.37 -5.21 -12.76
N ASP A 168 -15.47 -5.35 -14.08
CA ASP A 168 -16.40 -4.51 -14.84
C ASP A 168 -17.83 -5.04 -14.61
N ASP A 169 -18.76 -4.13 -14.35
CA ASP A 169 -20.22 -4.29 -14.40
C ASP A 169 -20.78 -3.06 -15.11
#